data_AF-A0A4Y9FLB7-F1
#
_entry.id   AF-A0A4Y9FLB7-F1
#
_cell.length_a   1.000
_cell.length_b   1.000
_cell.length_c   1.000
_cell.angle_alpha   90.00
_cell.angle_beta   90.00
_cell.angle_gamma   90.00
#
_symmetry.space_group_name_H-M   'P 1'
#
loop_
_entity.id
_entity.type
_entity.pdbx_description
1 polymer ?
#
loop_
_entity_poly.entity_id
_entity_poly.type
_entity_poly.pdbx_seq_one_letter_code
_entity_poly.pdbx_strand_id
1 'polypeptide(L)'
;DSASNEPTVKPDADGTPEISAGKALIDGSDTPNSPLTDADKAVVTDKVDTSKLPEGTIVTPADKVSGTPENPVVEVTVTYPDGTTDTIEVPVKQKDSMVYQPQLPSVAEVGNVNQLTDQEKEQVKEAFEKANSQLPAGTKIFVSDKGSLAVIFPDGSGFEIDGAYIVRGKNTPAPQAGEVKPVSLAGQDQIRKQAQLPNTGESSAAGTQVAGLLTVLGTSLFWLMSKGRKEEE
;
A
#
# COMPACT_ATOMS: atom_id res chain seq x y z
N ASP A 1 18.48 -50.01 2.64
CA ASP A 1 17.83 -48.75 2.22
C ASP A 1 16.95 -48.97 1.02
N SER A 2 15.66 -49.20 1.27
CA SER A 2 14.63 -49.08 0.24
C SER A 2 13.94 -47.75 0.50
N ALA A 3 14.40 -46.69 -0.16
CA ALA A 3 13.64 -45.46 -0.26
C ALA A 3 12.38 -45.77 -1.08
N SER A 4 11.26 -45.96 -0.39
CA SER A 4 9.95 -46.11 -1.00
C SER A 4 9.58 -44.77 -1.62
N ASN A 5 9.93 -44.57 -2.88
CA ASN A 5 9.45 -43.45 -3.68
C ASN A 5 8.05 -43.84 -4.17
N GLU A 6 7.06 -43.81 -3.27
CA GLU A 6 5.67 -43.93 -3.67
C GLU A 6 5.31 -42.72 -4.55
N PRO A 7 4.65 -42.93 -5.71
CA PRO A 7 4.18 -41.82 -6.53
C PRO A 7 3.21 -40.98 -5.69
N THR A 8 3.57 -39.73 -5.44
CA THR A 8 2.74 -38.80 -4.68
C THR A 8 1.59 -38.36 -5.59
N VAL A 9 0.43 -38.98 -5.40
CA VAL A 9 -0.78 -38.76 -6.19
C VAL A 9 -1.48 -37.46 -5.82
N LYS A 10 -2.28 -36.92 -6.75
CA LYS A 10 -3.21 -35.83 -6.49
C LYS A 10 -4.02 -36.11 -5.21
N PRO A 11 -4.08 -35.16 -4.26
CA PRO A 11 -4.89 -35.35 -3.07
C PRO A 11 -6.39 -35.43 -3.41
N ASP A 12 -7.15 -36.16 -2.57
CA ASP A 12 -8.61 -36.13 -2.55
C ASP A 12 -9.14 -34.70 -2.30
N ALA A 13 -10.47 -34.48 -2.27
CA ALA A 13 -11.10 -33.15 -2.19
C ALA A 13 -10.46 -32.16 -1.19
N ASP A 14 -9.89 -32.67 -0.08
CA ASP A 14 -9.23 -31.93 0.99
C ASP A 14 -7.82 -31.39 0.67
N GLY A 15 -7.27 -31.64 -0.53
CA GLY A 15 -6.00 -31.06 -1.01
C GLY A 15 -6.11 -30.30 -2.33
N THR A 16 -7.29 -29.77 -2.65
CA THR A 16 -7.48 -28.83 -3.75
C THR A 16 -6.69 -27.54 -3.46
N PRO A 17 -5.99 -26.94 -4.45
CA PRO A 17 -5.26 -25.70 -4.25
C PRO A 17 -6.20 -24.55 -3.82
N GLU A 18 -5.80 -23.82 -2.79
CA GLU A 18 -6.54 -22.69 -2.23
C GLU A 18 -5.82 -21.38 -2.56
N ILE A 19 -6.58 -20.28 -2.66
CA ILE A 19 -6.01 -18.92 -2.77
C ILE A 19 -6.14 -18.19 -1.43
N SER A 20 -5.09 -17.47 -1.04
CA SER A 20 -5.13 -16.56 0.10
C SER A 20 -6.10 -15.40 -0.14
N ALA A 21 -6.59 -14.81 0.95
CA ALA A 21 -7.60 -13.75 0.88
C ALA A 21 -7.10 -12.49 0.13
N GLY A 22 -8.04 -11.81 -0.54
CA GLY A 22 -7.82 -10.56 -1.25
C GLY A 22 -7.25 -10.74 -2.67
N LYS A 23 -7.20 -9.64 -3.42
CA LYS A 23 -6.68 -9.62 -4.79
C LYS A 23 -5.14 -9.58 -4.78
N ALA A 24 -4.52 -10.14 -5.82
CA ALA A 24 -3.11 -9.89 -6.14
C ALA A 24 -2.97 -8.48 -6.74
N LEU A 25 -2.10 -7.65 -6.16
CA LEU A 25 -1.85 -6.29 -6.62
C LEU A 25 -0.67 -6.25 -7.59
N ILE A 26 -0.95 -6.05 -8.87
CA ILE A 26 0.03 -6.08 -9.97
C ILE A 26 0.40 -4.66 -10.41
N ASP A 27 1.60 -4.49 -10.97
CA ASP A 27 2.03 -3.21 -11.56
C ASP A 27 1.48 -3.06 -12.99
N GLY A 28 1.41 -4.17 -13.74
CA GLY A 28 0.79 -4.23 -15.07
C GLY A 28 -0.71 -3.95 -15.06
N SER A 29 -1.28 -3.73 -16.26
CA SER A 29 -2.73 -3.54 -16.40
C SER A 29 -3.48 -4.83 -16.03
N ASP A 30 -4.57 -4.67 -15.29
CA ASP A 30 -5.52 -5.74 -14.95
C ASP A 30 -6.63 -5.90 -15.99
N THR A 31 -6.54 -5.25 -17.14
CA THR A 31 -7.51 -5.44 -18.22
C THR A 31 -7.29 -6.79 -18.91
N PRO A 32 -8.35 -7.55 -19.26
CA PRO A 32 -8.20 -8.85 -19.93
C PRO A 32 -7.33 -8.78 -21.19
N ASN A 33 -6.51 -9.82 -21.38
CA ASN A 33 -5.46 -9.96 -22.40
C ASN A 33 -4.20 -9.11 -22.19
N SER A 34 -4.10 -8.34 -21.10
CA SER A 34 -2.88 -7.63 -20.75
C SER A 34 -1.75 -8.61 -20.39
N PRO A 35 -0.51 -8.38 -20.86
CA PRO A 35 0.63 -9.21 -20.51
C PRO A 35 1.02 -9.01 -19.04
N LEU A 36 1.47 -10.08 -18.40
CA LEU A 36 2.05 -10.04 -17.07
C LEU A 36 3.57 -10.02 -17.14
N THR A 37 4.18 -9.18 -16.31
CA THR A 37 5.62 -9.23 -16.07
C THR A 37 5.96 -10.40 -15.13
N ASP A 38 7.24 -10.78 -15.08
CA ASP A 38 7.68 -11.83 -14.14
C ASP A 38 7.45 -11.43 -12.67
N ALA A 39 7.52 -10.13 -12.36
CA ALA A 39 7.19 -9.60 -11.04
C ALA A 39 5.70 -9.76 -10.72
N ASP A 40 4.81 -9.46 -11.69
CA ASP A 40 3.37 -9.66 -11.51
C ASP A 40 3.02 -11.14 -11.33
N LYS A 41 3.68 -12.03 -12.09
CA LYS A 41 3.51 -13.48 -11.97
C LYS A 41 3.92 -13.98 -10.59
N ALA A 42 5.04 -13.49 -10.04
CA ALA A 42 5.46 -13.86 -8.69
C ALA A 42 4.41 -13.45 -7.64
N VAL A 43 3.84 -12.24 -7.73
CA VAL A 43 2.77 -11.79 -6.83
C VAL A 43 1.52 -12.66 -6.94
N VAL A 44 1.16 -13.12 -8.15
CA VAL A 44 0.05 -14.05 -8.38
C VAL A 44 0.36 -15.43 -7.79
N THR A 45 1.58 -15.95 -7.98
CA THR A 45 2.00 -17.23 -7.41
C THR A 45 1.99 -17.21 -5.89
N ASP A 46 2.43 -16.13 -5.25
CA ASP A 46 2.43 -15.97 -3.79
C ASP A 46 1.01 -16.01 -3.18
N LYS A 47 -0.04 -15.83 -3.99
CA LYS A 47 -1.43 -15.98 -3.53
C LYS A 47 -1.88 -17.43 -3.42
N VAL A 48 -1.19 -18.37 -4.05
CA VAL A 48 -1.57 -19.79 -4.04
C VAL A 48 -1.00 -20.46 -2.80
N ASP A 49 -1.88 -21.01 -1.96
CA ASP A 49 -1.46 -21.77 -0.78
C ASP A 49 -1.04 -23.19 -1.19
N THR A 50 0.25 -23.45 -1.05
CA THR A 50 0.86 -24.75 -1.35
C THR A 50 1.10 -25.60 -0.10
N SER A 51 0.75 -25.12 1.09
CA SER A 51 1.09 -25.76 2.37
C SER A 51 0.45 -27.15 2.58
N LYS A 52 -0.67 -27.40 1.90
CA LYS A 52 -1.40 -28.69 1.94
C LYS A 52 -1.16 -29.56 0.71
N LEU A 53 -0.32 -29.10 -0.23
CA LEU A 53 -0.07 -29.78 -1.50
C LEU A 53 1.13 -30.73 -1.37
N PRO A 54 1.18 -31.82 -2.16
CA PRO A 54 2.31 -32.75 -2.11
C PRO A 54 3.63 -32.07 -2.51
N GLU A 55 4.73 -32.52 -1.92
CA GLU A 55 6.07 -32.05 -2.27
C GLU A 55 6.37 -32.28 -3.76
N GLY A 56 6.98 -31.30 -4.42
CA GLY A 56 7.23 -31.34 -5.87
C GLY A 56 6.09 -30.76 -6.73
N THR A 57 5.03 -30.24 -6.10
CA THR A 57 4.01 -29.45 -6.79
C THR A 57 4.61 -28.18 -7.42
N ILE A 58 4.25 -27.89 -8.66
CA ILE A 58 4.69 -26.71 -9.41
C ILE A 58 3.50 -25.79 -9.66
N VAL A 59 3.64 -24.51 -9.36
CA VAL A 59 2.61 -23.48 -9.57
C VAL A 59 3.05 -22.58 -10.73
N THR A 60 2.27 -22.57 -11.81
CA THR A 60 2.57 -21.82 -13.04
C THR A 60 1.44 -20.85 -13.38
N PRO A 61 1.62 -19.53 -13.16
CA PRO A 61 0.66 -18.53 -13.59
C PRO A 61 0.66 -18.36 -15.12
N ALA A 62 -0.49 -18.04 -15.69
CA ALA A 62 -0.61 -17.67 -17.10
C ALA A 62 0.20 -16.40 -17.44
N ASP A 63 0.45 -16.18 -18.73
CA ASP A 63 1.21 -15.02 -19.21
C ASP A 63 0.38 -13.73 -19.29
N LYS A 64 -0.94 -13.84 -19.16
CA LYS A 64 -1.87 -12.74 -19.38
C LYS A 64 -3.00 -12.76 -18.37
N VAL A 65 -3.58 -11.59 -18.16
CA VAL A 65 -4.84 -11.42 -17.42
C VAL A 65 -6.00 -11.97 -18.26
N SER A 66 -6.93 -12.66 -17.60
CA SER A 66 -8.16 -13.26 -18.13
C SER A 66 -9.38 -12.73 -17.34
N GLY A 67 -10.52 -13.39 -17.45
CA GLY A 67 -11.78 -13.01 -16.79
C GLY A 67 -12.50 -11.86 -17.49
N THR A 68 -13.20 -11.04 -16.71
CA THR A 68 -13.93 -9.86 -17.22
C THR A 68 -13.29 -8.57 -16.71
N PRO A 69 -13.55 -7.41 -17.34
CA PRO A 69 -13.07 -6.12 -16.83
C PRO A 69 -13.47 -5.83 -15.37
N GLU A 70 -14.64 -6.33 -14.94
CA GLU A 70 -15.14 -6.17 -13.57
C GLU A 70 -14.54 -7.19 -12.60
N ASN A 71 -14.18 -8.36 -13.11
CA ASN A 71 -13.59 -9.47 -12.36
C ASN A 71 -12.36 -10.02 -13.10
N PRO A 72 -11.25 -9.27 -13.14
CA PRO A 72 -10.04 -9.73 -13.78
C PRO A 72 -9.36 -10.78 -12.91
N VAL A 73 -8.92 -11.85 -13.55
CA VAL A 73 -8.25 -12.99 -12.91
C VAL A 73 -7.03 -13.40 -13.71
N VAL A 74 -6.11 -14.10 -13.05
CA VAL A 74 -5.03 -14.83 -13.72
C VAL A 74 -5.24 -16.30 -13.44
N GLU A 75 -5.34 -17.09 -14.50
CA GLU A 75 -5.40 -18.55 -14.38
C GLU A 75 -4.03 -19.07 -13.95
N VAL A 76 -4.02 -19.90 -12.92
CA VAL A 76 -2.82 -20.53 -12.40
C VAL A 76 -2.98 -22.04 -12.51
N THR A 77 -2.03 -22.66 -13.20
CA THR A 77 -1.96 -24.12 -13.33
C THR A 77 -1.10 -24.69 -12.21
N VAL A 78 -1.68 -25.57 -11.41
CA VAL A 78 -0.99 -26.33 -10.36
C VAL A 78 -0.72 -27.72 -10.90
N THR A 79 0.55 -28.07 -11.08
CA THR A 79 0.99 -29.37 -11.59
C THR A 79 1.52 -30.22 -10.45
N TYR A 80 0.92 -31.38 -10.24
CA TYR A 80 1.31 -32.32 -9.18
C TYR A 80 2.45 -33.24 -9.63
N PRO A 81 3.15 -33.90 -8.68
CA PRO A 81 4.24 -34.84 -9.01
C PRO A 81 3.82 -36.00 -9.91
N ASP A 82 2.55 -36.42 -9.86
CA ASP A 82 1.97 -37.46 -10.72
C ASP A 82 1.64 -36.96 -12.14
N GLY A 83 1.88 -35.68 -12.43
CA GLY A 83 1.64 -35.04 -13.72
C GLY A 83 0.19 -34.59 -13.94
N THR A 84 -0.71 -34.80 -12.99
CA THR A 84 -2.06 -34.23 -13.05
C THR A 84 -2.01 -32.72 -12.80
N THR A 85 -3.07 -32.02 -13.19
CA THR A 85 -3.15 -30.56 -13.08
C THR A 85 -4.51 -30.10 -12.56
N ASP A 86 -4.50 -29.06 -11.73
CA ASP A 86 -5.68 -28.24 -11.42
C ASP A 86 -5.47 -26.80 -11.91
N THR A 87 -6.56 -26.12 -12.23
CA THR A 87 -6.55 -24.69 -12.59
C THR A 87 -7.34 -23.91 -11.55
N ILE A 88 -6.74 -22.82 -11.06
CA ILE A 88 -7.39 -21.88 -10.15
C ILE A 88 -7.35 -20.46 -10.75
N GLU A 89 -8.35 -19.66 -10.41
CA GLU A 89 -8.45 -18.27 -10.84
C GLU A 89 -8.02 -17.35 -9.69
N VAL A 90 -6.88 -16.68 -9.83
CA VAL A 90 -6.40 -15.71 -8.84
C VAL A 90 -6.92 -14.33 -9.23
N PRO A 91 -7.79 -13.68 -8.43
CA PRO A 91 -8.27 -12.35 -8.75
C PRO A 91 -7.15 -11.32 -8.63
N VAL A 92 -7.02 -10.47 -9.63
CA VAL A 92 -6.01 -9.41 -9.68
C VAL A 92 -6.64 -8.02 -9.62
N LYS A 93 -5.81 -7.03 -9.32
CA LYS A 93 -6.11 -5.60 -9.49
C LYS A 93 -4.81 -4.87 -9.78
N GLN A 94 -4.82 -3.93 -10.72
CA GLN A 94 -3.70 -3.03 -10.93
C GLN A 94 -3.56 -2.08 -9.73
N LYS A 95 -2.33 -1.91 -9.22
CA LYS A 95 -2.07 -0.97 -8.12
C LYS A 95 -2.58 0.42 -8.46
N ASP A 96 -3.26 1.05 -7.51
CA ASP A 96 -3.79 2.41 -7.65
C ASP A 96 -2.65 3.41 -7.94
N SER A 97 -1.42 3.16 -7.45
CA SER A 97 -0.25 3.98 -7.78
C SER A 97 0.20 3.91 -9.24
N MET A 98 -0.20 2.89 -10.01
CA MET A 98 0.07 2.83 -11.45
C MET A 98 -1.00 3.56 -12.26
N VAL A 99 -2.19 3.71 -11.69
CA VAL A 99 -3.35 4.35 -12.33
C VAL A 99 -3.39 5.86 -12.01
N TYR A 100 -3.16 6.22 -10.75
CA TYR A 100 -3.26 7.59 -10.25
C TYR A 100 -1.87 8.14 -9.96
N GLN A 101 -1.35 8.99 -10.85
CA GLN A 101 -0.12 9.73 -10.61
C GLN A 101 -0.44 11.12 -10.02
N PRO A 102 -0.08 11.40 -8.76
CA PRO A 102 -0.32 12.70 -8.16
C PRO A 102 0.48 13.81 -8.83
N GLN A 103 -0.13 14.98 -8.93
CA GLN A 103 0.48 16.22 -9.34
C GLN A 103 1.08 16.94 -8.13
N LEU A 104 2.19 17.63 -8.35
CA LEU A 104 2.76 18.48 -7.32
C LEU A 104 1.81 19.67 -7.03
N PRO A 105 1.62 20.03 -5.75
CA PRO A 105 0.87 21.22 -5.38
C PRO A 105 1.64 22.50 -5.70
N SER A 106 0.97 23.64 -5.60
CA SER A 106 1.66 24.93 -5.52
C SER A 106 2.56 24.97 -4.29
N VAL A 107 3.75 25.56 -4.44
CA VAL A 107 4.71 25.72 -3.35
C VAL A 107 4.12 26.56 -2.22
N ALA A 108 4.18 26.05 -0.99
CA ALA A 108 3.77 26.74 0.22
C ALA A 108 4.94 27.51 0.85
N GLU A 109 4.68 28.72 1.31
CA GLU A 109 5.65 29.51 2.08
C GLU A 109 5.52 29.22 3.57
N VAL A 110 6.63 28.83 4.19
CA VAL A 110 6.70 28.45 5.61
C VAL A 110 7.71 29.31 6.37
N GLY A 111 7.56 29.36 7.68
CA GLY A 111 8.49 30.03 8.59
C GLY A 111 9.81 29.26 8.75
N ASN A 112 9.75 27.94 8.89
CA ASN A 112 10.90 27.06 9.04
C ASN A 112 10.72 25.75 8.26
N VAL A 113 11.50 25.56 7.20
CA VAL A 113 11.42 24.35 6.35
C VAL A 113 11.82 23.06 7.07
N ASN A 114 12.54 23.15 8.18
CA ASN A 114 12.94 21.99 8.96
C ASN A 114 11.90 21.61 10.04
N GLN A 115 10.90 22.46 10.26
CA GLN A 115 9.87 22.26 11.28
C GLN A 115 8.63 23.11 10.97
N LEU A 116 7.71 22.53 10.20
CA LEU A 116 6.41 23.09 9.92
C LEU A 116 5.52 23.06 11.17
N THR A 117 4.77 24.14 11.34
CA THR A 117 3.63 24.20 12.25
C THR A 117 2.47 23.37 11.71
N ASP A 118 1.51 23.00 12.58
CA ASP A 118 0.33 22.26 12.16
C ASP A 118 -0.50 23.02 11.12
N GLN A 119 -0.54 24.35 11.23
CA GLN A 119 -1.22 25.20 10.26
C GLN A 119 -0.52 25.18 8.89
N GLU A 120 0.81 25.14 8.84
CA GLU A 120 1.56 25.01 7.60
C GLU A 120 1.41 23.63 6.98
N LYS A 121 1.35 22.57 7.80
CA LYS A 121 1.06 21.21 7.33
C LYS A 121 -0.32 21.12 6.69
N GLU A 122 -1.35 21.69 7.34
CA GLU A 122 -2.70 21.68 6.76
C GLU A 122 -2.75 22.45 5.44
N GLN A 123 -2.07 23.60 5.33
CA GLN A 123 -1.97 24.33 4.07
C GLN A 123 -1.32 23.51 2.94
N VAL A 124 -0.25 22.78 3.23
CA VAL A 124 0.40 21.88 2.26
C VAL A 124 -0.56 20.77 1.83
N LYS A 125 -1.27 20.17 2.79
CA LYS A 125 -2.26 19.11 2.54
C LYS A 125 -3.43 19.62 1.69
N GLU A 126 -4.03 20.75 2.05
CA GLU A 126 -5.13 21.36 1.28
C GLU A 126 -4.69 21.73 -0.15
N ALA A 127 -3.49 22.29 -0.31
CA ALA A 127 -2.94 22.61 -1.63
C ALA A 127 -2.75 21.34 -2.48
N PHE A 128 -2.32 20.25 -1.85
CA PHE A 128 -2.19 18.95 -2.50
C PHE A 128 -3.54 18.36 -2.91
N GLU A 129 -4.53 18.33 -2.01
CA GLU A 129 -5.87 17.83 -2.31
C GLU A 129 -6.55 18.63 -3.42
N LYS A 130 -6.37 19.95 -3.42
CA LYS A 130 -6.88 20.85 -4.46
C LYS A 130 -6.25 20.59 -5.83
N ALA A 131 -4.95 20.31 -5.88
CA ALA A 131 -4.26 19.94 -7.11
C ALA A 131 -4.63 18.53 -7.60
N ASN A 132 -5.16 17.69 -6.70
CA ASN A 132 -5.34 16.25 -6.92
C ASN A 132 -6.76 15.75 -6.63
N SER A 133 -7.78 16.45 -7.14
CA SER A 133 -9.19 16.05 -6.95
C SER A 133 -9.57 14.74 -7.64
N GLN A 134 -8.69 14.17 -8.48
CA GLN A 134 -8.85 12.88 -9.15
C GLN A 134 -8.46 11.67 -8.29
N LEU A 135 -7.86 11.87 -7.12
CA LEU A 135 -7.44 10.75 -6.26
C LEU A 135 -8.67 9.94 -5.80
N PRO A 136 -8.54 8.61 -5.70
CA PRO A 136 -9.64 7.76 -5.28
C PRO A 136 -10.02 8.03 -3.81
N ALA A 137 -11.30 7.82 -3.49
CA ALA A 137 -11.79 7.96 -2.12
C ALA A 137 -11.05 7.00 -1.17
N GLY A 138 -10.77 7.46 0.05
CA GLY A 138 -10.01 6.69 1.04
C GLY A 138 -8.49 6.82 0.92
N THR A 139 -8.00 7.59 -0.06
CA THR A 139 -6.59 8.01 -0.10
C THR A 139 -6.23 8.77 1.17
N LYS A 140 -5.12 8.39 1.80
CA LYS A 140 -4.58 9.03 3.01
C LYS A 140 -3.38 9.87 2.64
N ILE A 141 -3.33 11.09 3.18
CA ILE A 141 -2.25 12.04 2.94
C ILE A 141 -1.64 12.42 4.29
N PHE A 142 -0.33 12.27 4.41
CA PHE A 142 0.44 12.62 5.59
C PHE A 142 1.47 13.69 5.23
N VAL A 143 1.60 14.71 6.08
CA VAL A 143 2.61 15.76 5.94
C VAL A 143 3.60 15.64 7.11
N SER A 144 4.88 15.51 6.79
CA SER A 144 5.94 15.46 7.80
C SER A 144 6.26 16.86 8.38
N ASP A 145 7.07 16.91 9.44
CA ASP A 145 7.60 18.16 9.99
C ASP A 145 8.46 18.96 9.00
N LYS A 146 8.98 18.32 7.94
CA LYS A 146 9.76 19.01 6.89
C LYS A 146 8.93 19.32 5.64
N GLY A 147 7.62 19.08 5.69
CA GLY A 147 6.71 19.33 4.57
C GLY A 147 6.69 18.23 3.51
N SER A 148 7.47 17.14 3.62
CA SER A 148 7.33 15.99 2.71
C SER A 148 5.95 15.35 2.85
N LEU A 149 5.38 14.91 1.72
CA LEU A 149 4.09 14.24 1.65
C LEU A 149 4.26 12.73 1.44
N ALA A 150 3.49 11.95 2.19
CA ALA A 150 3.25 10.54 1.88
C ALA A 150 1.77 10.36 1.50
N VAL A 151 1.53 9.78 0.32
CA VAL A 151 0.20 9.56 -0.25
C VAL A 151 -0.01 8.06 -0.33
N ILE A 152 -1.02 7.55 0.37
CA ILE A 152 -1.30 6.10 0.48
C ILE A 152 -2.71 5.83 -0.02
N PHE A 153 -2.81 5.02 -1.07
CA PHE A 153 -4.08 4.58 -1.63
C PHE A 153 -4.74 3.50 -0.77
N PRO A 154 -6.05 3.25 -0.95
CA PRO A 154 -6.77 2.22 -0.20
C PRO A 154 -6.19 0.80 -0.34
N ASP A 155 -5.54 0.50 -1.48
CA ASP A 155 -4.87 -0.77 -1.73
C ASP A 155 -3.48 -0.89 -1.06
N GLY A 156 -3.01 0.17 -0.40
CA GLY A 156 -1.71 0.25 0.28
C GLY A 156 -0.54 0.68 -0.60
N SER A 157 -0.74 0.82 -1.92
CA SER A 157 0.25 1.45 -2.81
C SER A 157 0.31 2.96 -2.58
N GLY A 158 1.37 3.64 -3.04
CA GLY A 158 1.50 5.06 -2.76
C GLY A 158 2.70 5.77 -3.38
N PHE A 159 2.88 7.01 -2.94
CA PHE A 159 3.96 7.89 -3.38
C PHE A 159 4.53 8.68 -2.20
N GLU A 160 5.79 9.08 -2.35
CA GLU A 160 6.43 10.06 -1.50
C GLU A 160 6.88 11.26 -2.33
N ILE A 161 6.65 12.46 -1.80
CA ILE A 161 7.03 13.73 -2.41
C ILE A 161 7.88 14.46 -1.39
N ASP A 162 9.11 14.80 -1.78
CA ASP A 162 10.04 15.53 -0.93
C ASP A 162 9.53 16.96 -0.67
N GLY A 163 9.56 17.38 0.59
CA GLY A 163 9.21 18.73 1.02
C GLY A 163 10.01 19.81 0.29
N ALA A 164 11.26 19.51 -0.09
CA ALA A 164 12.12 20.42 -0.83
C ALA A 164 11.51 20.91 -2.18
N TYR A 165 10.51 20.20 -2.72
CA TYR A 165 9.83 20.59 -3.94
C TYR A 165 8.57 21.43 -3.72
N ILE A 166 8.01 21.41 -2.50
CA ILE A 166 6.66 21.90 -2.23
C ILE A 166 6.59 22.90 -1.06
N VAL A 167 7.65 23.04 -0.27
CA VAL A 167 7.78 24.09 0.75
C VAL A 167 9.00 24.95 0.52
N ARG A 168 8.91 26.23 0.89
CA ARG A 168 10.06 27.15 0.92
C ARG A 168 9.97 28.12 2.08
N GLY A 169 11.13 28.56 2.59
CA GLY A 169 11.18 29.69 3.52
C GLY A 169 10.88 31.00 2.79
N LYS A 170 10.17 31.93 3.44
CA LYS A 170 9.74 33.24 2.89
C LYS A 170 10.83 34.07 2.18
N ASN A 171 12.10 33.88 2.57
CA ASN A 171 13.26 34.61 2.00
C ASN A 171 14.25 33.72 1.24
N THR A 172 13.83 32.52 0.83
CA THR A 172 14.67 31.53 0.14
C THR A 172 14.29 31.51 -1.34
N PRO A 173 15.20 31.27 -2.30
CA PRO A 173 14.83 31.08 -3.71
C PRO A 173 13.72 30.05 -3.91
N ALA A 174 12.99 30.14 -5.04
CA ALA A 174 11.98 29.14 -5.38
C ALA A 174 12.61 27.73 -5.45
N PRO A 175 11.91 26.69 -4.97
CA PRO A 175 12.41 25.32 -5.04
C PRO A 175 12.61 24.88 -6.49
N GLN A 176 13.53 23.95 -6.71
CA GLN A 176 13.77 23.37 -8.03
C GLN A 176 12.61 22.46 -8.45
N ALA A 177 12.46 22.23 -9.76
CA ALA A 177 11.45 21.32 -10.30
C ALA A 177 11.57 19.93 -9.66
N GLY A 178 10.47 19.44 -9.08
CA GLY A 178 10.44 18.20 -8.31
C GLY A 178 10.07 16.96 -9.11
N GLU A 179 10.32 15.81 -8.49
CA GLU A 179 9.98 14.48 -9.00
C GLU A 179 9.14 13.74 -7.97
N VAL A 180 8.07 13.07 -8.42
CA VAL A 180 7.20 12.24 -7.58
C VAL A 180 7.74 10.81 -7.62
N LYS A 181 8.06 10.22 -6.45
CA LYS A 181 8.67 8.89 -6.38
C LYS A 181 7.64 7.83 -5.95
N PRO A 182 7.53 6.70 -6.67
CA PRO A 182 6.65 5.62 -6.27
C PRO A 182 7.19 4.94 -5.01
N VAL A 183 6.29 4.57 -4.10
CA VAL A 183 6.61 3.77 -2.92
C VAL A 183 5.68 2.57 -2.86
N SER A 184 6.25 1.37 -2.76
CA SER A 184 5.48 0.17 -2.46
C SER A 184 5.58 -0.09 -0.95
N LEU A 185 4.55 0.30 -0.20
CA LEU A 185 4.42 -0.04 1.22
C LEU A 185 3.70 -1.39 1.36
N ALA A 186 4.29 -2.44 0.78
CA ALA A 186 3.86 -3.82 1.02
C ALA A 186 4.23 -4.22 2.46
N GLY A 187 3.40 -3.85 3.43
CA GLY A 187 3.58 -4.19 4.83
C GLY A 187 2.92 -3.18 5.77
N GLN A 188 1.71 -3.50 6.21
CA GLN A 188 0.92 -2.69 7.15
C GLN A 188 1.64 -2.40 8.49
N ASP A 189 2.72 -3.13 8.82
CA ASP A 189 3.51 -2.91 10.04
C ASP A 189 4.41 -1.67 9.99
N GLN A 190 4.80 -1.20 8.80
CA GLN A 190 5.55 0.05 8.64
C GLN A 190 4.65 1.28 8.82
N ILE A 191 3.34 1.18 8.52
CA ILE A 191 2.41 2.33 8.60
C ILE A 191 2.19 2.76 10.06
N ARG A 192 2.25 1.83 11.03
CA ARG A 192 2.23 2.18 12.47
C ARG A 192 3.56 2.75 12.98
N LYS A 193 4.69 2.36 12.37
CA LYS A 193 5.99 2.94 12.71
C LYS A 193 6.25 4.26 12.00
N GLN A 194 5.69 4.52 10.82
CA GLN A 194 5.96 5.69 9.98
C GLN A 194 5.00 6.87 10.21
N ALA A 195 3.94 6.68 11.03
CA ALA A 195 3.42 7.79 11.85
C ALA A 195 4.49 8.36 12.82
N GLN A 196 5.63 7.67 12.95
CA GLN A 196 6.93 8.19 13.38
C GLN A 196 7.97 7.89 12.28
N LEU A 197 7.93 8.58 11.13
CA LEU A 197 9.00 8.53 10.13
C LEU A 197 10.37 8.58 10.85
N PRO A 198 11.27 7.60 10.66
CA PRO A 198 12.59 7.69 11.24
C PRO A 198 13.31 8.89 10.64
N ASN A 199 13.71 9.82 11.50
CA ASN A 199 14.79 10.76 11.20
C ASN A 199 16.03 9.94 10.83
N THR A 200 16.23 9.64 9.55
CA THR A 200 17.53 9.21 9.04
C THR A 200 18.20 10.43 8.45
N GLY A 201 18.55 11.34 9.34
CA GLY A 201 19.81 12.06 9.16
C GLY A 201 20.90 11.05 9.44
N GLU A 202 21.64 10.63 8.42
CA GLU A 202 22.99 10.12 8.67
C GLU A 202 23.77 11.25 9.37
N SER A 203 23.95 11.11 10.67
CA SER A 203 25.16 11.54 11.34
C SER A 203 25.40 10.59 12.50
N SER A 204 26.37 9.69 12.27
CA SER A 204 27.01 8.86 13.28
C SER A 204 27.32 9.66 14.57
N ALA A 205 26.82 9.19 15.71
CA ALA A 205 27.54 9.15 16.97
C ALA A 205 26.75 8.37 18.03
N ALA A 206 27.48 7.63 18.86
CA ALA A 206 27.01 6.64 19.80
C ALA A 206 26.16 7.16 20.97
N GLY A 207 25.30 6.28 21.51
CA GLY A 207 25.16 6.12 22.95
C GLY A 207 23.82 6.52 23.60
N THR A 208 23.25 5.54 24.32
CA THR A 208 22.39 5.66 25.52
C THR A 208 20.87 5.63 25.30
N GLN A 209 20.26 4.60 25.90
CA GLN A 209 18.82 4.40 26.08
C GLN A 209 18.25 5.38 27.11
N VAL A 210 17.02 5.88 26.92
CA VAL A 210 16.12 6.20 28.04
C VAL A 210 14.65 5.90 27.66
N ALA A 211 14.00 5.13 28.53
CA ALA A 211 12.57 4.81 28.53
C ALA A 211 11.71 6.03 28.93
N GLY A 212 10.48 6.13 28.41
CA GLY A 212 9.54 7.17 28.85
C GLY A 212 8.16 7.08 28.22
N LEU A 213 7.20 6.64 29.04
CA LEU A 213 5.76 6.52 28.85
C LEU A 213 5.09 7.89 28.51
N LEU A 214 4.18 7.97 27.53
CA LEU A 214 3.25 9.11 27.40
C LEU A 214 1.88 8.70 26.84
N THR A 215 0.87 9.13 27.58
CA THR A 215 -0.57 8.82 27.55
C THR A 215 -1.31 9.41 26.36
N VAL A 216 -2.18 8.61 25.71
CA VAL A 216 -3.16 9.11 24.74
C VAL A 216 -4.42 9.59 25.48
N LEU A 217 -4.65 10.90 25.51
CA LEU A 217 -5.97 11.49 25.70
C LEU A 217 -6.40 12.10 24.36
N GLY A 218 -7.31 11.40 23.67
CA GLY A 218 -8.05 11.94 22.54
C GLY A 218 -9.54 11.82 22.84
N THR A 219 -10.08 12.75 23.62
CA THR A 219 -11.52 12.86 23.88
C THR A 219 -12.24 13.32 22.61
N SER A 220 -12.97 12.42 21.95
CA SER A 220 -13.93 12.77 20.92
C SER A 220 -15.08 13.56 21.52
N LEU A 221 -15.20 14.81 21.09
CA LEU A 221 -16.28 15.73 21.39
C LEU A 221 -17.52 15.31 20.58
N PHE A 222 -18.45 14.58 21.20
CA PHE A 222 -19.75 14.23 20.63
C PHE A 222 -20.77 15.31 20.98
N TRP A 223 -21.15 16.14 19.99
CA TRP A 223 -22.21 17.14 20.16
C TRP A 223 -23.57 16.50 19.85
N LEU A 224 -24.29 16.10 20.90
CA LEU A 224 -25.67 15.67 20.80
C LEU A 224 -26.60 16.86 21.10
N MET A 225 -27.23 17.40 20.07
CA MET A 225 -28.30 18.37 20.21
C MET A 225 -29.60 17.62 20.56
N SER A 226 -30.13 17.81 21.77
CA SER A 226 -31.51 17.44 22.08
C SER A 226 -32.23 18.57 22.79
N LYS A 227 -33.51 18.66 22.46
CA LYS A 227 -34.37 19.83 22.43
C LYS A 227 -35.07 19.99 23.78
N GLY A 228 -35.06 21.23 24.28
CA GLY A 228 -35.81 21.81 25.41
C GLY A 228 -36.77 20.92 26.21
N ARG A 229 -36.42 20.75 27.49
CA ARG A 229 -37.30 20.35 28.60
C ARG A 229 -38.03 21.60 29.14
N LYS A 230 -39.34 21.51 29.39
CA LYS A 230 -40.09 22.31 30.37
C LYS A 230 -40.77 21.25 31.27
N GLU A 231 -40.26 21.04 32.48
CA GLU A 231 -40.82 21.56 33.76
C GLU A 231 -42.27 21.06 33.93
N GLU A 232 -42.48 19.95 34.65
CA GLU A 232 -42.82 19.90 36.09
C GLU A 232 -43.94 20.89 36.47
N GLU A 233 -45.14 20.34 36.65
CA GLU A 233 -45.78 20.23 37.98
C GLU A 233 -46.63 18.94 38.03
#